data_AF-A0A534JHH5-F1
#
_entry.id   AF-A0A534JHH5-F1
#
_cell.length_a   1.000
_cell.length_b   1.000
_cell.length_c   1.000
_cell.angle_alpha   90.00
_cell.angle_beta   90.00
_cell.angle_gamma   90.00
#
_symmetry.space_group_name_H-M   'P 1'
#
loop_
_entity.id
_entity.type
_entity.pdbx_description
1 polymer ?
#
loop_
_entity_poly.entity_id
_entity_poly.type
_entity_poly.pdbx_seq_one_letter_code
_entity_poly.pdbx_strand_id
1 'polypeptide(L)'
;MSATLAKLGMSIAGPMIPWLARRAYRTPAGHGDTLERSTIECSACGACIPVCPADFATDSEMVTGRGKLQVATRILRGEAVSPEDAQSMFLCIHCGACERVCQSELPLVAAYDRLEGLVAERFEVPKDRVDAFSKRVQESQEYRELLGAGMITPAFYTYQGRGVGTAPAPAKRRASDDVYAVPHRGRAGPLPPPLDPAGRPSGPLSV
;
A
#
# COMPACT_ATOMS: atom_id res chain seq x y z
N MET A 1 29.48 -10.12 27.79
CA MET A 1 29.68 -10.58 26.40
C MET A 1 30.46 -9.51 25.66
N SER A 2 31.58 -9.84 25.02
CA SER A 2 32.45 -8.84 24.36
C SER A 2 31.75 -8.20 23.15
N ALA A 3 31.88 -6.88 23.00
CA ALA A 3 31.32 -6.11 21.88
C ALA A 3 31.76 -6.66 20.50
N THR A 4 32.90 -7.35 20.45
CA THR A 4 33.44 -7.99 19.24
C THR A 4 32.65 -9.24 18.83
N LEU A 5 32.19 -10.03 19.80
CA LEU A 5 31.34 -11.22 19.55
C LEU A 5 29.93 -10.81 19.08
N ALA A 6 29.39 -9.71 19.61
CA ALA A 6 28.13 -9.14 19.15
C ALA A 6 28.21 -8.65 17.69
N LYS A 7 29.29 -7.94 17.32
CA LYS A 7 29.53 -7.48 15.94
C LYS A 7 29.71 -8.62 14.94
N LEU A 8 30.38 -9.71 15.35
CA LEU A 8 30.56 -10.88 14.50
C LEU A 8 29.22 -11.63 14.28
N GLY A 9 28.41 -11.78 15.33
CA GLY A 9 27.06 -12.36 15.23
C GLY A 9 26.12 -11.56 14.34
N MET A 10 26.16 -10.22 14.43
CA MET A 10 25.37 -9.31 13.57
C MET A 10 25.81 -9.35 12.10
N SER A 11 27.08 -9.61 11.82
CA SER A 11 27.60 -9.70 10.44
C SER A 11 27.19 -11.00 9.72
N ILE A 12 26.93 -12.07 10.48
CA ILE A 12 26.51 -13.38 9.93
C ILE A 12 24.99 -13.50 9.85
N ALA A 13 24.28 -13.04 10.90
CA ALA A 13 22.82 -13.09 10.94
C ALA A 13 22.15 -11.95 10.13
N GLY A 14 22.80 -10.78 10.02
CA GLY A 14 22.29 -9.59 9.34
C GLY A 14 21.76 -9.83 7.92
N PRO A 15 22.48 -10.54 7.03
CA PRO A 15 21.97 -10.84 5.68
C PRO A 15 20.93 -11.98 5.66
N MET A 16 20.88 -12.86 6.67
CA MET A 16 19.87 -13.91 6.76
C MET A 16 18.53 -13.41 7.29
N ILE A 17 18.52 -12.38 8.14
CA ILE A 17 17.29 -11.86 8.77
C ILE A 17 16.29 -11.32 7.74
N PRO A 18 16.66 -10.50 6.73
CA PRO A 18 15.75 -10.10 5.66
C PRO A 18 15.23 -11.28 4.82
N TRP A 19 16.06 -12.30 4.58
CA TRP A 19 15.65 -13.51 3.86
C TRP A 19 14.65 -14.34 4.68
N LEU A 20 14.89 -14.49 5.98
CA LEU A 20 13.98 -15.16 6.92
C LEU A 20 12.66 -14.37 7.07
N ALA A 21 12.72 -13.05 7.19
CA ALA A 21 11.54 -12.18 7.24
C ALA A 21 10.73 -12.25 5.94
N ARG A 22 11.39 -12.25 4.78
CA ARG A 22 10.75 -12.45 3.47
C ARG A 22 10.11 -13.83 3.34
N ARG A 23 10.75 -14.88 3.87
CA ARG A 23 10.22 -16.26 3.86
C ARG A 23 9.08 -16.45 4.86
N ALA A 24 9.09 -15.72 5.98
CA ALA A 24 8.03 -15.72 6.97
C ALA A 24 6.82 -14.90 6.52
N TYR A 25 7.01 -13.87 5.70
CA TYR A 25 5.93 -13.10 5.13
C TYR A 25 5.11 -13.95 4.15
N ARG A 26 3.96 -14.43 4.64
CA ARG A 26 2.90 -14.92 3.78
C ARG A 26 2.09 -13.72 3.33
N THR A 27 2.14 -13.43 2.04
CA THR A 27 1.10 -12.60 1.42
C THR A 27 -0.25 -13.24 1.76
N PRO A 28 -1.23 -12.48 2.28
CA PRO A 28 -2.56 -13.02 2.50
C PRO A 28 -3.09 -13.65 1.20
N ALA A 29 -3.82 -14.76 1.32
CA ALA A 29 -4.36 -15.44 0.14
C ALA A 29 -5.19 -14.44 -0.66
N GLY A 30 -4.81 -14.24 -1.93
CA GLY A 30 -5.52 -13.33 -2.82
C GLY A 30 -6.89 -13.90 -3.16
N HIS A 31 -7.96 -13.20 -2.76
CA HIS A 31 -9.32 -13.54 -3.14
C HIS A 31 -9.89 -12.40 -4.01
N GLY A 32 -10.39 -12.72 -5.21
CA GLY A 32 -11.22 -11.80 -6.02
C GLY A 32 -10.60 -10.42 -6.33
N ASP A 33 -11.45 -9.41 -6.46
CA ASP A 33 -11.10 -8.00 -6.66
C ASP A 33 -10.48 -7.40 -5.38
N THR A 34 -9.15 -7.50 -5.28
CA THR A 34 -8.41 -7.18 -4.04
C THR A 34 -8.69 -5.79 -3.47
N LEU A 35 -9.01 -4.80 -4.30
CA LEU A 35 -9.25 -3.43 -3.87
C LEU A 35 -10.67 -3.24 -3.30
N GLU A 36 -11.70 -3.54 -4.08
CA GLU A 36 -13.11 -3.40 -3.73
C GLU A 36 -13.42 -4.17 -2.45
N ARG A 37 -13.00 -5.43 -2.38
CA ARG A 37 -13.16 -6.25 -1.17
C ARG A 37 -12.46 -5.64 0.04
N SER A 38 -11.21 -5.18 -0.12
CA SER A 38 -10.47 -4.55 0.98
C SER A 38 -11.15 -3.27 1.48
N THR A 39 -11.83 -2.51 0.62
CA THR A 39 -12.61 -1.33 1.06
C THR A 39 -13.85 -1.69 1.87
N ILE A 40 -14.45 -2.87 1.63
CA ILE A 40 -15.64 -3.35 2.34
C ILE A 40 -15.27 -4.01 3.67
N GLU A 41 -14.21 -4.82 3.69
CA GLU A 41 -13.82 -5.63 4.86
C GLU A 41 -12.94 -4.87 5.87
N CYS A 42 -12.41 -3.71 5.50
CA CYS A 42 -11.61 -2.89 6.40
C CYS A 42 -12.47 -2.31 7.53
N SER A 43 -12.10 -2.62 8.78
CA SER A 43 -12.74 -2.08 9.99
C SER A 43 -12.33 -0.64 10.34
N ALA A 44 -11.46 -0.01 9.53
CA ALA A 44 -10.87 1.31 9.79
C ALA A 44 -10.19 1.46 11.17
N CYS A 45 -9.75 0.36 11.78
CA CYS A 45 -9.19 0.34 13.14
C CYS A 45 -7.89 1.16 13.33
N GLY A 46 -7.15 1.44 12.26
CA GLY A 46 -5.93 2.25 12.31
C GLY A 46 -4.66 1.50 12.73
N ALA A 47 -4.70 0.17 12.89
CA ALA A 47 -3.52 -0.63 13.25
C ALA A 47 -2.33 -0.44 12.29
N CYS A 48 -2.61 -0.10 11.02
CA CYS A 48 -1.59 0.14 10.00
C CYS A 48 -0.84 1.48 10.12
N ILE A 49 -1.35 2.44 10.89
CA ILE A 49 -0.78 3.79 11.01
C ILE A 49 0.57 3.77 11.73
N PRO A 50 0.69 3.27 12.98
CA PRO A 50 1.94 3.32 13.74
C PRO A 50 3.04 2.39 13.21
N VAL A 51 2.80 1.72 12.08
CA VAL A 51 3.78 0.85 11.43
C VAL A 51 4.10 1.30 10.00
N CYS A 52 3.59 2.46 9.57
CA CYS A 52 3.77 2.96 8.23
C CYS A 52 4.99 3.91 8.15
N PRO A 53 6.06 3.55 7.41
CA PRO A 53 7.22 4.44 7.25
C PRO A 53 6.88 5.76 6.55
N ALA A 54 5.85 5.74 5.70
CA ALA A 54 5.40 6.93 4.99
C ALA A 54 4.79 7.96 5.94
N ASP A 55 4.02 7.50 6.93
CA ASP A 55 3.41 8.35 7.95
C ASP A 55 4.49 9.07 8.77
N PHE A 56 5.48 8.32 9.27
CA PHE A 56 6.63 8.89 9.98
C PHE A 56 7.40 9.95 9.18
N ALA A 57 7.43 9.85 7.85
CA ALA A 57 8.14 10.79 7.00
C ALA A 57 7.30 11.99 6.53
N THR A 58 5.98 11.96 6.73
CA THR A 58 5.06 12.96 6.16
C THR A 58 4.08 13.56 7.18
N ASP A 59 3.96 12.97 8.37
CA ASP A 59 2.96 13.30 9.40
C ASP A 59 1.54 13.37 8.81
N SER A 60 1.21 12.44 7.91
CA SER A 60 -0.03 12.46 7.14
C SER A 60 -0.69 11.09 7.10
N GLU A 61 -1.86 10.98 7.72
CA GLU A 61 -2.62 9.73 7.67
C GLU A 61 -2.99 9.30 6.24
N MET A 62 -3.08 10.24 5.29
CA MET A 62 -3.47 9.96 3.91
C MET A 62 -2.49 9.00 3.21
N VAL A 63 -1.22 8.97 3.62
CA VAL A 63 -0.23 8.03 3.06
C VAL A 63 -0.31 6.63 3.68
N THR A 64 -1.04 6.46 4.79
CA THR A 64 -1.18 5.19 5.51
C THR A 64 -2.11 4.21 4.80
N GLY A 65 -2.13 2.95 5.26
CA GLY A 65 -3.04 1.96 4.70
C GLY A 65 -4.53 2.31 4.87
N ARG A 66 -4.89 2.92 6.01
CA ARG A 66 -6.27 3.37 6.27
C ARG A 66 -6.65 4.52 5.35
N GLY A 67 -5.80 5.54 5.24
CA GLY A 67 -6.01 6.68 4.33
C GLY A 67 -6.18 6.25 2.87
N LYS A 68 -5.33 5.34 2.38
CA LYS A 68 -5.46 4.78 1.03
C LYS A 68 -6.79 4.07 0.78
N LEU A 69 -7.31 3.32 1.76
CA LEU A 69 -8.62 2.67 1.63
C LEU A 69 -9.79 3.67 1.68
N GLN A 70 -9.67 4.77 2.40
CA GLN A 70 -10.66 5.86 2.36
C GLN A 70 -10.70 6.49 0.96
N VAL A 71 -9.53 6.78 0.37
CA VAL A 71 -9.42 7.29 -1.01
C VAL A 71 -10.00 6.28 -2.01
N ALA A 72 -9.64 5.00 -1.88
CA ALA A 72 -10.19 3.93 -2.71
C ALA A 72 -11.72 3.86 -2.62
N THR A 73 -12.28 3.94 -1.42
CA THR A 73 -13.73 3.90 -1.20
C THR A 73 -14.43 5.03 -1.93
N ARG A 74 -13.92 6.26 -1.82
CA ARG A 74 -14.46 7.43 -2.53
C ARG A 74 -14.39 7.23 -4.04
N ILE A 75 -13.23 6.81 -4.54
CA ILE A 75 -13.03 6.51 -5.96
C ILE A 75 -14.04 5.47 -6.47
N LEU A 76 -14.20 4.34 -5.77
CA LEU A 76 -15.09 3.25 -6.18
C LEU A 76 -16.57 3.62 -6.12
N ARG A 77 -16.97 4.50 -5.20
CA ARG A 77 -18.34 5.03 -5.10
C ARG A 77 -18.65 6.09 -6.13
N GLY A 78 -17.66 6.48 -6.90
CA GLY A 78 -17.79 7.63 -7.78
C GLY A 78 -18.00 8.94 -7.02
N GLU A 79 -17.36 9.05 -5.86
CA GLU A 79 -17.20 10.30 -5.16
C GLU A 79 -15.91 10.99 -5.61
N ALA A 80 -15.92 12.31 -5.49
CA ALA A 80 -14.86 13.12 -5.99
C ALA A 80 -13.71 13.22 -4.95
N VAL A 81 -12.46 13.21 -5.41
CA VAL A 81 -11.24 13.18 -4.57
C VAL A 81 -10.29 14.28 -4.99
N SER A 82 -9.63 14.92 -4.02
CA SER A 82 -8.65 15.99 -4.29
C SER A 82 -7.38 15.43 -4.94
N PRO A 83 -6.67 16.20 -5.78
CA PRO A 83 -5.40 15.77 -6.35
C PRO A 83 -4.36 15.38 -5.29
N GLU A 84 -4.31 16.10 -4.17
CA GLU A 84 -3.38 15.82 -3.07
C GLU A 84 -3.67 14.47 -2.40
N ASP A 85 -4.94 14.22 -2.03
CA ASP A 85 -5.36 12.95 -1.42
C ASP A 85 -5.14 11.78 -2.36
N ALA A 86 -5.47 11.96 -3.65
CA ALA A 86 -5.21 10.97 -4.67
C ALA A 86 -3.70 10.72 -4.74
N GLN A 87 -2.89 11.71 -5.10
CA GLN A 87 -1.44 11.56 -5.28
C GLN A 87 -0.68 11.01 -4.06
N SER A 88 -1.20 11.18 -2.84
CA SER A 88 -0.64 10.59 -1.62
C SER A 88 -0.44 9.07 -1.70
N MET A 89 -1.22 8.33 -2.52
CA MET A 89 -1.04 6.88 -2.57
C MET A 89 0.31 6.46 -3.19
N PHE A 90 0.89 7.29 -4.08
CA PHE A 90 2.19 7.03 -4.71
C PHE A 90 3.37 7.09 -3.73
N LEU A 91 3.15 7.61 -2.52
CA LEU A 91 4.11 7.59 -1.41
C LEU A 91 4.09 6.24 -0.66
N CYS A 92 3.38 5.24 -1.17
CA CYS A 92 3.54 3.87 -0.70
C CYS A 92 4.93 3.34 -1.09
N ILE A 93 5.68 2.80 -0.14
CA ILE A 93 6.93 2.06 -0.41
C ILE A 93 6.74 0.54 -0.45
N HIS A 94 5.48 0.07 -0.45
CA HIS A 94 5.13 -1.36 -0.60
C HIS A 94 5.83 -2.28 0.41
N CYS A 95 6.03 -1.78 1.63
CA CYS A 95 6.80 -2.46 2.66
C CYS A 95 6.09 -3.68 3.30
N GLY A 96 4.76 -3.78 3.14
CA GLY A 96 3.94 -4.87 3.70
C GLY A 96 3.66 -4.79 5.20
N ALA A 97 4.11 -3.75 5.92
CA ALA A 97 3.84 -3.62 7.35
C ALA A 97 2.35 -3.54 7.68
N CYS A 98 1.56 -2.84 6.85
CA CYS A 98 0.12 -2.72 7.03
C CYS A 98 -0.61 -4.07 6.95
N GLU A 99 -0.19 -4.97 6.06
CA GLU A 99 -0.76 -6.32 5.97
C GLU A 99 -0.42 -7.16 7.20
N ARG A 100 0.83 -7.07 7.68
CA ARG A 100 1.28 -7.83 8.86
C ARG A 100 0.51 -7.53 10.14
N VAL A 101 0.01 -6.31 10.30
CA VAL A 101 -0.78 -5.90 11.48
C VAL A 101 -2.29 -5.93 11.22
N CYS A 102 -2.72 -6.28 10.01
CA CYS A 102 -4.13 -6.26 9.66
C CYS A 102 -4.87 -7.41 10.35
N GLN A 103 -5.75 -7.08 11.30
CA GLN A 103 -6.60 -8.06 11.99
C GLN A 103 -7.59 -8.79 11.05
N SER A 104 -7.89 -8.17 9.91
CA SER A 104 -8.76 -8.73 8.86
C SER A 104 -7.98 -9.45 7.76
N GLU A 105 -6.65 -9.54 7.87
CA GLU A 105 -5.76 -10.23 6.92
C GLU A 105 -5.97 -9.78 5.45
N LEU A 106 -6.21 -8.48 5.24
CA LEU A 106 -6.49 -7.95 3.91
C LEU A 106 -5.21 -7.91 3.04
N PRO A 107 -5.31 -8.20 1.72
CA PRO A 107 -4.20 -8.12 0.77
C PRO A 107 -3.92 -6.65 0.35
N LEU A 108 -3.59 -5.80 1.33
CA LEU A 108 -3.49 -4.35 1.19
C LEU A 108 -2.46 -3.89 0.16
N VAL A 109 -1.29 -4.53 0.04
CA VAL A 109 -0.26 -4.14 -0.93
C VAL A 109 -0.79 -4.32 -2.34
N ALA A 110 -1.38 -5.48 -2.64
CA ALA A 110 -2.01 -5.75 -3.93
C ALA A 110 -3.23 -4.85 -4.20
N ALA A 111 -4.00 -4.50 -3.17
CA ALA A 111 -5.07 -3.51 -3.29
C ALA A 111 -4.50 -2.13 -3.66
N TYR A 112 -3.40 -1.71 -3.05
CA TYR A 112 -2.78 -0.41 -3.34
C TYR A 112 -2.11 -0.37 -4.71
N ASP A 113 -1.54 -1.48 -5.21
CA ASP A 113 -1.11 -1.58 -6.62
C ASP A 113 -2.26 -1.26 -7.58
N ARG A 114 -3.44 -1.84 -7.31
CA ARG A 114 -4.64 -1.58 -8.12
C ARG A 114 -5.09 -0.13 -7.99
N LEU A 115 -5.07 0.44 -6.78
CA LEU A 115 -5.43 1.83 -6.53
C LEU A 115 -4.49 2.81 -7.25
N GLU A 116 -3.17 2.57 -7.20
CA GLU A 116 -2.17 3.38 -7.91
C GLU A 116 -2.46 3.40 -9.43
N GLY A 117 -2.84 2.26 -10.01
CA GLY A 117 -3.28 2.20 -11.41
C GLY A 117 -4.52 3.04 -11.70
N LEU A 118 -5.58 2.91 -10.88
CA LEU A 118 -6.81 3.70 -11.03
C LEU A 118 -6.58 5.20 -10.91
N VAL A 119 -5.62 5.61 -10.08
CA VAL A 119 -5.31 7.02 -9.88
C VAL A 119 -4.38 7.57 -10.96
N ALA A 120 -3.42 6.77 -11.44
CA ALA A 120 -2.57 7.15 -12.57
C ALA A 120 -3.36 7.36 -13.87
N GLU A 121 -4.52 6.73 -14.03
CA GLU A 121 -5.44 6.99 -15.15
C GLU A 121 -6.11 8.39 -15.09
N ARG A 122 -6.13 9.05 -13.93
CA ARG A 122 -6.93 10.28 -13.69
C ARG A 122 -6.14 11.48 -13.21
N PHE A 123 -5.00 11.23 -12.56
CA PHE A 123 -4.17 12.24 -11.93
C PHE A 123 -2.73 12.06 -12.40
N GLU A 124 -2.04 13.19 -12.57
CA GLU A 124 -0.61 13.17 -12.86
C GLU A 124 0.15 12.52 -11.70
N VAL A 125 1.10 11.65 -12.02
CA VAL A 125 1.95 11.01 -11.01
C VAL A 125 3.07 11.98 -10.62
N PRO A 126 3.20 12.39 -9.35
CA PRO A 126 4.15 13.41 -8.93
C PRO A 126 5.55 12.82 -8.74
N LYS A 127 6.23 12.50 -9.84
CA LYS A 127 7.52 11.77 -9.84
C LYS A 127 8.57 12.41 -8.93
N ASP A 128 8.75 13.73 -9.01
CA ASP A 128 9.74 14.45 -8.20
C ASP A 128 9.45 14.34 -6.69
N ARG A 129 8.17 14.46 -6.31
CA ARG A 129 7.72 14.27 -4.93
C ARG A 129 8.01 12.86 -4.44
N VAL A 130 7.72 11.86 -5.28
CA VAL A 130 7.95 10.45 -4.94
C VAL A 130 9.44 10.14 -4.80
N ASP A 131 10.29 10.69 -5.67
CA ASP A 131 11.73 10.48 -5.61
C ASP A 131 12.34 11.15 -4.37
N ALA A 132 11.94 12.39 -4.07
CA ALA A 132 12.36 13.10 -2.85
C ALA A 132 11.91 12.35 -1.58
N PHE A 133 10.66 11.90 -1.56
CA PHE A 133 10.11 11.10 -0.46
C PHE A 133 10.87 9.78 -0.28
N SER A 134 11.14 9.05 -1.37
CA SER A 134 11.80 7.74 -1.32
C SER A 134 13.20 7.85 -0.72
N LYS A 135 13.96 8.89 -1.09
CA LYS A 135 15.29 9.17 -0.49
C LYS A 135 15.17 9.43 1.01
N ARG A 136 14.27 10.34 1.40
CA ARG A 136 14.05 10.72 2.79
C ARG A 136 13.67 9.53 3.68
N VAL A 137 12.76 8.66 3.22
CA VAL A 137 12.35 7.47 3.97
C VAL A 137 13.52 6.49 4.12
N GLN A 138 14.28 6.24 3.06
CA GLN A 138 15.40 5.28 3.11
C GLN A 138 16.56 5.75 4.00
N GLU A 139 16.70 7.07 4.18
CA GLU A 139 17.70 7.69 5.04
C GLU A 139 17.26 7.76 6.52
N SER A 140 15.97 7.55 6.81
CA SER A 140 15.38 7.70 8.15
C SER A 140 15.83 6.60 9.11
N GLN A 141 15.91 6.97 10.40
CA GLN A 141 16.26 6.04 11.47
C GLN A 141 15.12 5.03 11.71
N GLU A 142 13.89 5.49 11.67
CA GLU A 142 12.67 4.69 11.83
C GLU A 142 12.58 3.60 10.76
N TYR A 143 12.91 3.92 9.50
CA TYR A 143 12.98 2.95 8.42
C TYR A 143 14.03 1.86 8.70
N ARG A 144 15.22 2.25 9.18
CA ARG A 144 16.28 1.29 9.55
C ARG A 144 15.87 0.39 10.72
N GLU A 145 15.18 0.95 11.72
CA GLU A 145 14.68 0.20 12.88
C GLU A 145 13.61 -0.80 12.49
N LEU A 146 12.62 -0.39 11.68
CA LEU A 146 11.59 -1.28 11.17
C LEU A 146 12.18 -2.40 10.29
N LEU A 147 13.19 -2.09 9.47
CA LEU A 147 13.91 -3.09 8.69
C LEU A 147 14.66 -4.07 9.59
N GLY A 148 15.39 -3.55 10.59
CA GLY A 148 16.13 -4.36 11.55
C GLY A 148 15.24 -5.27 12.38
N ALA A 149 14.02 -4.82 12.69
CA ALA A 149 12.98 -5.59 13.37
C ALA A 149 12.29 -6.63 12.47
N GLY A 150 12.57 -6.65 11.16
CA GLY A 150 11.86 -7.48 10.19
C GLY A 150 10.38 -7.09 10.01
N MET A 151 9.99 -5.89 10.47
CA MET A 151 8.62 -5.38 10.41
C MET A 151 8.27 -4.86 9.02
N ILE A 152 9.27 -4.39 8.27
CA ILE A 152 9.17 -4.04 6.86
C ILE A 152 10.06 -4.93 6.02
N THR A 153 9.57 -5.27 4.82
CA THR A 153 10.36 -6.03 3.87
C THR A 153 11.27 -5.02 3.14
N PRO A 154 12.60 -5.25 3.02
CA PRO A 154 13.46 -4.45 2.16
C PRO A 154 13.04 -4.70 0.73
N ALA A 155 12.13 -3.85 0.31
CA ALA A 155 11.65 -3.79 -1.04
C ALA A 155 12.71 -2.95 -1.78
N PHE A 156 13.50 -3.57 -2.66
CA PHE A 156 14.24 -2.82 -3.69
C PHE A 156 13.18 -2.14 -4.57
N TYR A 157 12.69 -0.98 -4.14
CA TYR A 157 11.54 -0.30 -4.71
C TYR A 157 11.95 1.12 -5.12
N THR A 158 12.60 1.23 -6.28
CA THR A 158 12.65 2.49 -7.01
C THR A 158 11.33 2.65 -7.76
N TYR A 159 10.69 3.83 -7.73
CA TYR A 159 9.46 4.13 -8.47
C TYR A 159 9.53 3.68 -9.94
N GLN A 160 10.71 3.75 -10.57
CA GLN A 160 10.96 3.32 -11.96
C GLN A 160 10.83 1.81 -12.23
N GLY A 161 10.75 0.97 -11.19
CA GLY A 161 10.45 -0.46 -11.28
C GLY A 161 8.97 -0.79 -11.03
N ARG A 162 8.11 0.22 -10.77
CA ARG A 162 6.65 0.03 -10.67
C ARG A 162 6.12 -0.35 -12.04
N GLY A 163 5.91 -1.64 -12.26
CA GLY A 163 4.93 -2.11 -13.23
C GLY A 163 3.54 -1.66 -12.78
N VAL A 164 3.21 -0.39 -12.96
CA VAL A 164 1.81 0.06 -12.97
C VAL A 164 1.16 -0.73 -14.11
N GLY A 165 0.46 -1.82 -13.76
CA GLY A 165 -0.18 -2.71 -14.74
C GLY A 165 0.24 -4.18 -14.74
N THR A 166 1.18 -4.64 -13.90
CA THR A 166 1.43 -6.09 -13.75
C THR A 166 1.30 -6.51 -12.30
N ALA A 167 0.07 -6.81 -11.87
CA ALA A 167 -0.16 -7.54 -10.64
C ALA A 167 0.71 -8.82 -10.65
N PRO A 168 1.44 -9.13 -9.56
CA PRO A 168 2.11 -10.42 -9.47
C PRO A 168 1.07 -11.52 -9.66
N ALA A 169 1.43 -12.56 -10.45
CA ALA A 169 0.54 -13.68 -10.70
C ALA A 169 -0.01 -14.21 -9.36
N PRO A 170 -1.34 -14.35 -9.19
CA PRO A 170 -1.90 -14.77 -7.92
C PRO A 170 -1.30 -16.11 -7.54
N ALA A 171 -0.93 -16.25 -6.26
CA ALA A 171 -0.56 -17.55 -5.71
C ALA A 171 -1.67 -18.56 -6.04
N LYS A 172 -1.28 -19.78 -6.48
CA LYS A 172 -2.25 -20.81 -6.90
C LYS A 172 -3.29 -21.02 -5.79
N ARG A 173 -4.57 -20.73 -6.09
CA ARG A 173 -5.72 -20.95 -5.20
C ARG A 173 -5.73 -22.38 -4.67
N ARG A 174 -6.02 -22.56 -3.38
CA ARG A 174 -6.46 -23.85 -2.86
C ARG A 174 -7.99 -23.89 -2.95
N ALA A 175 -8.54 -25.08 -3.19
CA ALA A 175 -9.99 -25.28 -3.30
C ALA A 175 -10.78 -24.82 -2.04
N SER A 176 -10.11 -24.63 -0.90
CA SER A 176 -10.67 -24.06 0.33
C SER A 176 -11.06 -22.58 0.22
N ASP A 177 -10.50 -21.85 -0.73
CA ASP A 177 -10.56 -20.39 -0.81
C ASP A 177 -11.87 -19.90 -1.47
N ASP A 178 -12.70 -20.83 -1.97
CA ASP A 178 -13.98 -20.55 -2.65
C ASP A 178 -15.18 -20.52 -1.70
N VAL A 179 -15.00 -20.90 -0.42
CA VAL A 179 -16.09 -20.98 0.58
C VAL A 179 -16.63 -19.60 0.97
N TYR A 180 -15.85 -18.52 0.78
CA TYR A 180 -16.23 -17.13 1.08
C TYR A 180 -16.30 -16.22 -0.15
N ALA A 181 -16.47 -16.78 -1.35
CA ALA A 181 -16.63 -15.97 -2.56
C ALA A 181 -17.95 -15.19 -2.51
N VAL A 182 -17.87 -13.88 -2.27
CA VAL A 182 -19.04 -12.98 -2.37
C VAL A 182 -19.34 -12.77 -3.85
N PRO A 183 -20.57 -13.04 -4.33
CA PRO A 183 -20.93 -12.80 -5.73
C PRO A 183 -20.89 -11.30 -6.03
N HIS A 184 -20.00 -10.88 -6.95
CA HIS A 184 -19.89 -9.51 -7.43
C HIS A 184 -21.19 -9.08 -8.13
N ARG A 185 -21.99 -8.23 -7.51
CA ARG A 185 -23.10 -7.53 -8.17
C ARG A 185 -22.63 -6.16 -8.63
N GLY A 186 -22.57 -5.98 -9.95
CA GLY A 186 -22.59 -4.68 -10.62
C GLY A 186 -21.24 -4.23 -11.17
N ARG A 187 -21.18 -4.08 -12.50
CA ARG A 187 -20.21 -3.20 -13.15
C ARG A 187 -20.26 -1.84 -12.45
N ALA A 188 -19.14 -1.39 -11.90
CA ALA A 188 -18.97 0.03 -11.57
C ALA A 188 -19.35 0.85 -12.84
N GLY A 189 -20.26 1.81 -12.69
CA GLY A 189 -20.56 2.76 -13.75
C GLY A 189 -19.33 3.60 -14.11
N PRO A 190 -19.42 4.48 -15.13
CA PRO A 190 -18.35 5.43 -15.40
C PRO A 190 -18.05 6.24 -14.14
N LEU A 191 -16.77 6.35 -13.82
CA LEU A 191 -16.29 7.04 -12.63
C LEU A 191 -16.44 8.57 -12.81
N PRO A 192 -16.69 9.32 -11.73
CA PRO A 192 -16.89 10.76 -11.75
C PRO A 192 -15.61 11.49 -12.13
N PRO A 193 -15.71 12.75 -12.59
CA PRO A 193 -14.55 13.60 -12.83
C PRO A 193 -13.79 13.94 -11.53
N PRO A 194 -12.47 14.21 -11.61
CA PRO A 194 -11.65 14.62 -10.47
C PRO A 194 -12.14 15.94 -9.85
N LEU A 195 -11.71 16.27 -8.61
CA LEU A 195 -12.04 17.59 -8.01
C LEU A 195 -11.03 18.67 -8.39
N ASP A 196 -11.52 19.89 -8.60
CA ASP A 196 -10.72 21.11 -8.62
C ASP A 196 -10.23 21.47 -7.20
N PRO A 197 -9.28 22.40 -7.06
CA PRO A 197 -8.77 22.84 -5.75
C PRO A 197 -9.84 23.45 -4.82
N ALA A 198 -11.01 23.80 -5.33
CA ALA A 198 -12.15 24.30 -4.57
C ALA A 198 -13.17 23.19 -4.22
N GLY A 199 -12.87 21.92 -4.52
CA GLY A 199 -13.71 20.77 -4.21
C GLY A 199 -14.88 20.56 -5.18
N ARG A 200 -14.83 21.10 -6.41
CA ARG A 200 -15.87 20.94 -7.44
C ARG A 200 -15.45 19.95 -8.54
N PRO A 201 -16.37 19.16 -9.13
CA PRO A 201 -16.04 18.24 -10.21
C PRO A 201 -15.43 18.99 -11.43
N SER A 202 -14.31 18.49 -11.92
CA SER A 202 -13.56 19.06 -13.04
C SER A 202 -13.99 18.43 -14.37
N GLY A 203 -14.99 19.04 -14.99
CA GLY A 203 -15.57 18.61 -16.27
C GLY A 203 -17.04 19.05 -16.38
N PRO A 204 -17.63 19.08 -17.58
CA PRO A 204 -19.05 19.34 -17.71
C PRO A 204 -19.82 18.24 -16.96
N LEU A 205 -20.75 18.64 -16.09
CA LEU A 205 -21.71 17.73 -15.48
C LEU A 205 -22.48 17.07 -16.64
N SER A 206 -22.24 15.78 -16.87
CA SER A 206 -23.04 14.99 -17.80
C SER A 206 -24.46 14.92 -17.24
N VAL A 207 -25.35 15.71 -17.85
CA VAL A 207 -26.80 15.79 -17.58
C VAL A 207 -27.49 14.54 -18.07
#